data_AF-A0A5R9BAQ4-F1
#
_entry.id   AF-A0A5R9BAQ4-F1
#
_cell.length_a   1.000
_cell.length_b   1.000
_cell.length_c   1.000
_cell.angle_alpha   90.00
_cell.angle_beta   90.00
_cell.angle_gamma   90.00
#
_symmetry.space_group_name_H-M   'P 1'
#
loop_
_entity.id
_entity.type
_entity.pdbx_description
1 polymer ?
#
loop_
_entity_poly.entity_id
_entity_poly.type
_entity_poly.pdbx_seq_one_letter_code
_entity_poly.pdbx_strand_id
1 'polypeptide(L)'
;MSQCGVRETREELGVVVNEEDLVPLTVMHRTGANGQAIDERVDFFFAVQHWVGEPKIQETDKAEELRWAEPTALPSPIVPHERFVLERWAQATLPAVTTFGFDLY
;
A
#
# COMPACT_ATOMS: atom_id res chain seq x y z
N MET A 1 -2.81 9.77 9.67
CA MET A 1 -2.44 8.67 8.76
C MET A 1 -0.92 8.55 8.61
N SER A 2 -0.17 9.63 8.39
CA SER A 2 1.30 9.55 8.28
C SER A 2 2.01 8.94 9.50
N GLN A 3 1.65 9.35 10.72
CA GLN A 3 2.14 8.68 11.95
C GLN A 3 1.81 7.19 12.03
N CYS A 4 0.66 6.77 11.49
CA CYS A 4 0.32 5.35 11.38
C CYS A 4 1.26 4.65 10.40
N GLY A 5 1.50 5.23 9.21
CA GLY A 5 2.45 4.68 8.23
C GLY A 5 3.86 4.52 8.78
N VAL A 6 4.37 5.49 9.55
CA VAL A 6 5.66 5.37 10.25
C VAL A 6 5.66 4.20 11.24
N ARG A 7 4.59 4.07 12.04
CA ARG A 7 4.45 3.00 13.03
C ARG A 7 4.38 1.62 12.36
N GLU A 8 3.48 1.43 11.39
CA GLU A 8 3.30 0.13 10.71
C GLU A 8 4.58 -0.28 9.98
N THR A 9 5.27 0.64 9.31
CA THR A 9 6.54 0.33 8.63
C THR A 9 7.59 -0.21 9.61
N ARG A 10 7.62 0.32 10.84
CA ARG A 10 8.51 -0.18 11.89
C ARG A 10 8.05 -1.54 12.43
N GLU A 11 6.75 -1.70 12.66
CA GLU A 11 6.17 -2.94 13.21
C GLU A 11 6.29 -4.12 12.23
N GLU A 12 6.10 -3.91 10.93
CA GLU A 12 6.07 -4.97 9.92
C GLU A 12 7.45 -5.25 9.30
N LEU A 13 8.26 -4.20 9.07
CA LEU A 13 9.53 -4.28 8.34
C LEU A 13 10.78 -3.98 9.20
N GLY A 14 10.62 -3.47 10.42
CA GLY A 14 11.73 -3.18 11.32
C GLY A 14 12.56 -1.95 10.95
N VAL A 15 12.16 -1.16 9.95
CA VAL A 15 12.86 0.06 9.53
C VAL A 15 12.23 1.31 10.12
N VAL A 16 13.03 2.37 10.22
CA VAL A 16 12.58 3.68 10.73
C VAL A 16 12.44 4.64 9.56
N VAL A 17 11.27 5.27 9.45
CA VAL A 17 10.94 6.29 8.46
C VAL A 17 10.59 7.58 9.20
N ASN A 18 11.13 8.73 8.77
CA ASN A 18 10.67 10.00 9.31
C ASN A 18 9.35 10.39 8.65
N GLU A 19 8.49 11.10 9.38
CA GLU A 19 7.18 11.49 8.83
C GLU A 19 7.30 12.37 7.57
N GLU A 20 8.39 13.14 7.45
CA GLU A 20 8.70 13.97 6.27
C GLU A 20 9.12 13.16 5.03
N ASP A 21 9.58 11.92 5.21
CA ASP A 21 9.97 11.01 4.12
C ASP A 21 8.76 10.24 3.54
N LEU A 22 7.59 10.33 4.18
CA LEU A 22 6.33 9.77 3.65
C LEU A 22 5.72 10.72 2.62
N VAL A 23 5.82 10.34 1.35
CA VAL A 23 5.22 11.08 0.24
C VAL A 23 3.83 10.51 -0.06
N PRO A 24 2.73 11.26 0.11
CA PRO A 24 1.39 10.75 -0.21
C PRO A 24 1.26 10.45 -1.71
N LEU A 25 0.69 9.28 -2.04
CA LEU A 25 0.43 8.87 -3.42
C LEU A 25 -1.05 9.01 -3.78
N THR A 26 -1.91 8.34 -3.03
CA THR A 26 -3.36 8.35 -3.25
C THR A 26 -4.11 7.98 -1.98
N VAL A 27 -5.33 8.50 -1.86
CA VAL A 27 -6.32 8.01 -0.90
C VAL A 27 -7.35 7.22 -1.71
N MET A 28 -7.54 5.96 -1.35
CA MET A 28 -8.46 5.06 -2.04
C MET A 28 -9.68 4.80 -1.17
N HIS A 29 -10.87 5.05 -1.71
CA HIS A 29 -12.09 4.45 -1.19
C HIS A 29 -12.34 3.13 -1.91
N ARG A 30 -12.47 2.02 -1.19
CA ARG A 30 -12.71 0.71 -1.80
C ARG A 30 -13.88 -0.02 -1.16
N THR A 31 -14.48 -0.91 -1.94
CA THR A 31 -15.55 -1.82 -1.49
C THR A 31 -15.24 -3.25 -1.89
N GLY A 32 -15.79 -4.22 -1.13
CA GLY A 32 -15.85 -5.63 -1.53
C GLY A 32 -16.90 -5.93 -2.61
N ALA A 33 -17.62 -4.90 -3.10
CA ALA A 33 -18.67 -5.01 -4.12
C ALA A 33 -19.85 -5.94 -3.74
N ASN A 34 -20.08 -6.13 -2.44
CA ASN A 34 -21.18 -6.93 -1.90
C ASN A 34 -22.34 -6.07 -1.35
N GLY A 35 -22.24 -4.74 -1.47
CA GLY A 35 -23.24 -3.80 -0.96
C GLY A 35 -23.27 -3.67 0.57
N GLN A 36 -22.32 -4.27 1.29
CA GLN A 36 -22.24 -4.17 2.75
C GLN A 36 -21.24 -3.07 3.12
N ALA A 37 -21.73 -2.01 3.79
CA ALA A 37 -20.90 -0.89 4.22
C ALA A 37 -19.74 -1.29 5.14
N ILE A 38 -19.83 -2.44 5.83
CA ILE A 38 -18.75 -2.96 6.68
C ILE A 38 -17.51 -3.39 5.88
N ASP A 39 -17.66 -3.65 4.59
CA ASP A 39 -16.57 -4.03 3.68
C ASP A 39 -16.02 -2.84 2.89
N GLU A 40 -16.51 -1.62 3.17
CA GLU A 40 -15.97 -0.39 2.64
C GLU A 40 -14.79 0.10 3.49
N ARG A 41 -13.69 0.47 2.84
CA ARG A 41 -12.47 0.96 3.51
C ARG A 41 -11.89 2.17 2.82
N VAL A 42 -11.19 2.99 3.60
CA VAL A 42 -10.34 4.06 3.08
C VAL A 42 -8.89 3.71 3.35
N ASP A 43 -8.14 3.45 2.28
CA ASP A 43 -6.71 3.15 2.34
C ASP A 43 -5.89 4.39 1.96
N PHE A 44 -4.77 4.60 2.63
CA PHE A 44 -3.86 5.72 2.40
C PHE A 44 -2.50 5.17 1.94
N PHE A 45 -2.12 5.46 0.70
CA PHE A 45 -0.89 4.99 0.11
C PHE A 45 0.19 6.06 0.16
N PHE A 46 1.39 5.67 0.56
CA PHE A 46 2.57 6.53 0.64
C PHE A 46 3.74 5.87 -0.10
N ALA A 47 4.63 6.70 -0.65
CA ALA A 47 5.95 6.28 -1.11
C ALA A 47 7.00 6.73 -0.09
N VAL A 48 8.05 5.92 0.05
CA VAL A 48 9.22 6.23 0.90
C VAL A 48 10.47 5.89 0.10
N GLN A 49 11.43 6.82 0.06
CA GLN A 49 12.73 6.61 -0.59
C GLN A 49 13.90 6.60 0.40
N HIS A 50 13.69 7.10 1.61
CA HIS A 50 14.70 7.15 2.66
C HIS A 50 14.16 6.48 3.92
N TRP A 51 14.96 5.57 4.48
CA TRP A 51 14.69 4.91 5.74
C TRP A 51 16.01 4.49 6.39
N VAL A 52 15.95 4.14 7.68
CA VAL A 52 17.09 3.63 8.44
C VAL A 52 16.84 2.18 8.83
N GLY A 53 17.84 1.33 8.61
CA GLY A 53 17.78 -0.11 8.89
C GLY A 53 17.61 -0.95 7.62
N GLU A 54 17.69 -2.26 7.80
CA GLU A 54 17.49 -3.25 6.73
C GLU A 54 16.08 -3.85 6.86
N PRO A 55 15.23 -3.76 5.83
CA PRO A 55 13.89 -4.35 5.85
C PRO A 55 13.92 -5.86 6.10
N LYS A 56 13.14 -6.31 7.08
CA LYS A 56 12.98 -7.74 7.42
C LYS A 56 11.57 -7.98 7.92
N ILE A 57 11.02 -9.15 7.59
CA ILE A 57 9.74 -9.61 8.15
C ILE A 57 9.84 -9.62 9.68
N GLN A 58 8.99 -8.83 10.35
CA GLN A 58 8.86 -8.83 11.80
C GLN A 58 7.65 -9.67 12.27
N GLU A 59 6.59 -9.73 11.48
CA GLU A 59 5.35 -10.46 11.79
C GLU A 59 5.28 -11.78 11.00
N THR A 60 6.05 -12.78 11.44
CA THR A 60 6.21 -14.06 10.73
C THR A 60 4.93 -14.89 10.64
N ASP A 61 3.91 -14.59 11.44
CA ASP A 61 2.59 -15.20 11.39
C ASP A 61 1.68 -14.57 10.32
N LYS A 62 2.05 -13.39 9.79
CA LYS A 62 1.28 -12.65 8.78
C LYS A 62 1.96 -12.58 7.41
N ALA A 63 3.30 -12.64 7.37
CA ALA A 63 4.08 -12.55 6.14
C ALA A 63 5.11 -13.68 6.02
N GLU A 64 5.12 -14.34 4.86
CA GLU A 64 6.01 -15.48 4.57
C GLU A 64 7.26 -15.09 3.75
N GLU A 65 7.19 -14.00 2.96
CA GLU A 65 8.25 -13.59 2.05
C GLU A 65 8.39 -12.06 2.03
N LEU A 66 9.64 -11.58 1.89
CA LEU A 66 9.97 -10.19 1.59
C LEU A 66 10.93 -10.16 0.40
N ARG A 67 10.56 -9.43 -0.66
CA ARG A 67 11.37 -9.28 -1.86
C ARG A 67 11.19 -7.90 -2.47
N TRP A 68 12.24 -7.44 -3.16
CA TRP A 68 12.15 -6.32 -4.08
C TRP A 68 11.60 -6.81 -5.43
N ALA A 69 10.72 -6.02 -6.04
CA ALA A 69 10.14 -6.32 -7.34
C ALA A 69 10.13 -5.07 -8.21
N GLU A 70 10.32 -5.26 -9.52
CA GLU A 70 10.14 -4.18 -10.49
C GLU A 70 8.65 -3.83 -10.62
N PRO A 71 8.28 -2.54 -10.65
CA PRO A 71 6.88 -2.13 -10.78
C PRO A 71 6.19 -2.65 -12.06
N THR A 72 6.98 -2.96 -13.10
CA THR A 72 6.50 -3.55 -14.36
C THR A 72 6.56 -5.07 -14.41
N ALA A 73 7.10 -5.73 -13.37
CA ALA A 73 7.21 -7.18 -13.27
C ALA A 73 6.79 -7.66 -11.87
N LEU A 74 5.65 -7.15 -11.42
CA LEU A 74 5.07 -7.50 -10.13
C LEU A 74 4.75 -9.01 -10.04
N PRO A 75 4.98 -9.64 -8.87
CA PRO A 75 4.68 -11.06 -8.66
C PRO A 75 3.18 -11.39 -8.76
N SER A 76 2.86 -12.68 -8.69
CA SER A 76 1.48 -13.17 -8.64
C SER A 76 1.34 -14.28 -7.59
N PRO A 77 0.26 -14.30 -6.79
CA PRO A 77 -0.84 -13.31 -6.76
C PRO A 77 -0.46 -12.00 -6.03
N ILE A 78 -1.20 -10.92 -6.31
CA ILE A 78 -1.14 -9.65 -5.56
C ILE A 78 -2.56 -9.23 -5.22
N VAL A 79 -2.73 -8.57 -4.08
CA VAL A 79 -4.00 -7.99 -3.65
C VAL A 79 -4.50 -7.00 -4.73
N PRO A 80 -5.71 -7.17 -5.29
CA PRO A 80 -6.12 -6.45 -6.51
C PRO A 80 -6.04 -4.92 -6.45
N HIS A 81 -6.39 -4.31 -5.31
CA HIS A 81 -6.36 -2.86 -5.15
C HIS A 81 -4.93 -2.31 -4.99
N GLU A 82 -4.02 -3.06 -4.37
CA GLU A 82 -2.59 -2.71 -4.32
C GLU A 82 -1.98 -2.75 -5.73
N ARG A 83 -2.28 -3.79 -6.52
CA ARG A 83 -1.89 -3.87 -7.93
C ARG A 83 -2.37 -2.65 -8.72
N PHE A 84 -3.63 -2.26 -8.54
CA PHE A 84 -4.22 -1.08 -9.20
C PHE A 84 -3.40 0.19 -8.92
N VAL A 85 -2.97 0.40 -7.67
CA VAL A 85 -2.17 1.56 -7.26
C VAL A 85 -0.78 1.48 -7.88
N LEU A 86 -0.09 0.34 -7.74
CA LEU A 86 1.28 0.15 -8.22
C LEU A 86 1.39 0.34 -9.74
N GLU A 87 0.46 -0.22 -10.52
CA GLU A 87 0.46 -0.09 -11.99
C GLU A 87 0.27 1.37 -12.45
N ARG A 88 -0.64 2.11 -11.82
CA ARG A 88 -0.90 3.53 -12.14
C ARG A 88 0.22 4.43 -11.66
N TRP A 89 0.82 4.12 -10.51
CA TRP A 89 1.99 4.83 -10.02
C TRP A 89 3.16 4.68 -11.00
N ALA A 90 3.43 3.46 -11.45
CA ALA A 90 4.49 3.18 -12.43
C ALA A 90 4.27 3.89 -13.78
N GLN A 91 3.01 4.12 -14.17
CA GLN A 91 2.63 4.82 -15.40
C GLN A 91 2.52 6.35 -15.22
N ALA A 92 2.73 6.87 -14.01
CA ALA A 92 2.49 8.27 -13.66
C ALA A 92 1.06 8.75 -13.95
N THR A 93 0.08 7.85 -13.83
CA THR A 93 -1.36 8.12 -14.04
C THR A 93 -2.19 7.99 -12.78
N LEU A 94 -1.57 7.86 -11.60
CA LEU A 94 -2.26 7.68 -10.32
C LEU A 94 -2.89 8.99 -9.84
N PRO A 95 -4.22 9.09 -9.72
CA PRO A 95 -4.88 10.26 -9.14
C PRO A 95 -4.69 10.32 -7.61
N ALA A 96 -4.72 11.53 -7.05
CA ALA A 96 -4.63 11.73 -5.59
C ALA A 96 -5.81 11.11 -4.81
N VAL A 97 -6.96 10.92 -5.47
CA VAL A 97 -8.13 10.23 -4.90
C VAL A 97 -8.59 9.18 -5.89
N THR A 98 -8.74 7.94 -5.42
CA THR A 98 -9.13 6.80 -6.25
C THR A 98 -10.29 6.03 -5.64
N THR A 99 -11.02 5.31 -6.49
CA THR A 99 -12.04 4.35 -6.08
C THR A 99 -11.67 2.97 -6.59
N PHE A 100 -12.05 1.92 -5.85
CA PHE A 100 -11.85 0.53 -6.28
C PHE A 100 -13.06 -0.33 -5.93
N GLY A 101 -13.55 -1.12 -6.90
CA GLY A 101 -14.66 -2.06 -6.71
C GLY A 101 -16.08 -1.46 -6.84
N PHE A 102 -16.21 -0.15 -7.05
CA PHE A 102 -17.52 0.51 -7.21
C PHE A 102 -18.10 0.44 -8.64
N ASP A 103 -17.29 0.08 -9.64
CA ASP A 103 -17.74 -0.02 -11.04
C ASP A 103 -18.38 -1.38 -11.37
N LEU A 104 -18.56 -2.26 -10.37
CA LEU A 104 -19.10 -3.62 -10.52
C LEU A 104 -20.62 -3.70 -10.26
N TYR A 105 -21.33 -2.57 -10.40
CA TYR A 105 -22.79 -2.48 -10.27
C TYR A 105 -23.49 -2.29 -11.61
#